data_AF-A0A9E2BA98-F1
#
_entry.id   AF-A0A9E2BA98-F1
#
_cell.length_a   1.000
_cell.length_b   1.000
_cell.length_c   1.000
_cell.angle_alpha   90.00
_cell.angle_beta   90.00
_cell.angle_gamma   90.00
#
_symmetry.space_group_name_H-M   'P 1'
#
loop_
_entity.id
_entity.type
_entity.pdbx_description
1 polymer ?
#
loop_
_entity_poly.entity_id
_entity_poly.type
_entity_poly.pdbx_seq_one_letter_code
_entity_poly.pdbx_strand_id
1 'polypeptide(L)'
;QELTVQASGSTASAWHDLFRQHFDIWRDHKAFVGGSNLDSNTFANHFDALRRVYSDRLEYERFIVQQPNSDLPVEAIKELGFRIQA
;
A
#
# COMPACT_ATOMS: atom_id res chain seq x y z
N GLN A 1 3.64 4.38 -15.01
CA GLN A 1 2.23 3.98 -14.86
C GLN A 1 1.62 4.83 -13.77
N GLU A 2 0.42 5.37 -13.98
CA GLU A 2 -0.35 6.10 -12.97
C GLU A 2 -1.56 5.26 -12.58
N LEU A 3 -1.96 5.31 -11.31
CA LEU A 3 -3.09 4.56 -10.79
C LEU A 3 -4.10 5.51 -10.14
N THR A 4 -5.37 5.30 -10.43
CA THR A 4 -6.45 6.04 -9.77
C THR A 4 -6.93 5.26 -8.55
N VAL A 5 -7.02 5.94 -7.41
CA VAL A 5 -7.58 5.38 -6.16
C VAL A 5 -8.68 6.27 -5.63
N GLN A 6 -9.61 5.68 -4.90
CA GLN A 6 -10.78 6.39 -4.39
C GLN A 6 -10.63 6.58 -2.88
N ALA A 7 -10.75 7.83 -2.43
CA ALA A 7 -11.06 8.13 -1.05
C ALA A 7 -12.58 8.36 -0.96
N SER A 8 -13.25 7.60 -0.10
CA SER A 8 -14.68 7.80 0.21
C SER A 8 -14.89 7.81 1.72
N GLY A 9 -15.75 8.71 2.19
CA GLY A 9 -16.03 8.90 3.62
C GLY A 9 -15.04 9.81 4.35
N SER A 10 -15.19 9.87 5.67
CA SER A 10 -14.64 10.95 6.52
C SER A 10 -13.96 10.49 7.81
N THR A 11 -13.82 9.17 8.02
CA THR A 11 -13.29 8.61 9.27
C THR A 11 -11.94 7.92 9.05
N ALA A 12 -11.37 7.37 10.12
CA ALA A 12 -10.14 6.55 10.05
C ALA A 12 -10.24 5.39 9.04
N SER A 13 -11.44 4.88 8.73
CA SER A 13 -11.61 3.85 7.71
C SER A 13 -11.26 4.35 6.31
N ALA A 14 -11.56 5.62 5.98
CA ALA A 14 -11.22 6.20 4.68
C ALA A 14 -9.70 6.26 4.45
N TRP A 15 -8.93 6.59 5.50
CA TRP A 15 -7.47 6.53 5.46
C TRP A 15 -6.96 5.10 5.29
N HIS A 16 -7.49 4.15 6.06
CA HIS A 16 -7.12 2.74 5.93
C HIS A 16 -7.39 2.20 4.53
N ASP A 17 -8.54 2.52 3.94
CA ASP A 17 -8.91 2.09 2.60
C ASP A 17 -8.01 2.72 1.54
N LEU A 18 -7.66 4.01 1.68
CA LEU A 18 -6.71 4.68 0.79
C LEU A 18 -5.32 4.02 0.85
N PHE A 19 -4.79 3.78 2.06
CA PHE A 19 -3.48 3.14 2.21
C PHE A 19 -3.47 1.70 1.71
N ARG A 20 -4.57 0.97 1.90
CA ARG A 20 -4.70 -0.40 1.40
C ARG A 20 -4.75 -0.45 -0.13
N GLN A 21 -5.45 0.50 -0.76
CA GLN A 21 -5.48 0.64 -2.22
C GLN A 21 -4.10 1.00 -2.79
N HIS A 22 -3.32 1.82 -2.09
CA HIS A 22 -1.93 2.08 -2.45
C HIS A 22 -1.07 0.82 -2.30
N PHE A 23 -1.08 0.20 -1.11
CA PHE A 23 -0.33 -1.01 -0.83
C PHE A 23 -0.84 -1.75 0.43
N ASP A 24 -1.25 -3.00 0.28
CA ASP A 24 -1.65 -3.86 1.39
C ASP A 24 -0.42 -4.54 2.03
N ILE A 25 0.17 -3.89 3.05
CA ILE A 25 1.34 -4.42 3.78
C ILE A 25 1.08 -5.78 4.45
N TRP A 26 -0.18 -6.13 4.73
CA TRP A 26 -0.51 -7.41 5.34
C TRP A 26 -0.27 -8.58 4.39
N ARG A 27 -0.28 -8.35 3.08
CA ARG A 27 0.08 -9.37 2.09
C ARG A 27 1.53 -9.81 2.27
N ASP A 28 2.45 -8.85 2.38
CA ASP A 28 3.87 -9.12 2.56
C ASP A 28 4.15 -9.75 3.91
N HIS A 29 3.48 -9.26 4.96
CA HIS A 29 3.55 -9.85 6.29
C HIS A 29 3.15 -11.33 6.29
N LYS A 30 2.04 -11.68 5.63
CA LYS A 30 1.60 -13.09 5.53
C LYS A 30 2.61 -13.96 4.77
N ALA A 31 3.17 -13.45 3.68
CA ALA A 31 4.20 -14.17 2.92
C ALA A 31 5.48 -14.41 3.74
N PHE A 32 5.89 -13.41 4.54
CA PHE A 32 7.02 -13.52 5.45
C PHE A 32 6.77 -14.53 6.58
N VAL A 33 5.65 -14.40 7.30
CA VAL A 33 5.30 -15.29 8.42
C VAL A 33 5.05 -16.73 7.96
N GLY A 34 4.66 -16.94 6.70
CA GLY A 34 4.54 -18.28 6.11
C GLY A 34 5.83 -19.11 6.16
N GLY A 35 7.00 -18.47 6.25
CA GLY A 35 8.29 -19.13 6.42
C GLY A 35 8.77 -19.31 7.86
N SER A 36 7.98 -18.89 8.86
CA SER A 36 8.44 -18.79 10.26
C SER A 36 8.85 -20.11 10.92
N ASN A 37 8.35 -21.24 10.42
CA ASN A 37 8.65 -22.57 10.94
C ASN A 37 9.75 -23.30 10.15
N LEU A 38 10.37 -22.63 9.16
CA LEU A 38 11.48 -23.19 8.39
C LEU A 38 12.78 -23.17 9.22
N ASP A 39 13.68 -24.12 8.96
CA ASP A 39 15.03 -24.04 9.49
C ASP A 39 15.79 -22.84 8.89
N SER A 40 16.90 -22.43 9.52
CA SER A 40 17.61 -21.20 9.15
C SER A 40 18.07 -21.13 7.70
N ASN A 41 18.52 -22.25 7.11
CA ASN A 41 19.00 -22.26 5.72
C ASN A 41 17.82 -22.16 4.75
N THR A 42 16.74 -22.89 5.02
CA THR A 42 15.53 -22.86 4.19
C THR A 42 14.82 -21.50 4.31
N PHE A 43 14.78 -20.91 5.50
CA PHE A 43 14.26 -19.57 5.72
C PHE A 43 15.05 -18.50 4.95
N ALA A 44 16.38 -18.56 4.96
CA ALA A 44 17.21 -17.61 4.22
C ALA A 44 16.92 -17.64 2.71
N ASN A 45 16.84 -18.85 2.14
CA ASN A 45 16.47 -19.03 0.72
C ASN A 45 15.04 -18.54 0.42
N HIS A 46 14.09 -18.82 1.32
CA HIS A 46 12.70 -18.33 1.21
C HIS A 46 12.64 -16.80 1.25
N PHE A 47 13.36 -16.17 2.17
CA PHE A 47 13.41 -14.72 2.32
C PHE A 47 13.99 -14.03 1.07
N ASP A 48 15.10 -14.55 0.55
CA ASP A 48 15.69 -14.04 -0.68
C ASP A 48 14.78 -14.23 -1.90
N ALA A 49 14.04 -15.36 -1.95
CA ALA A 49 13.03 -15.58 -2.97
C ALA A 49 11.91 -14.51 -2.89
N LEU A 50 11.38 -14.22 -1.70
CA LEU A 50 10.38 -13.16 -1.50
C LEU A 50 10.87 -11.80 -1.96
N ARG A 51 12.14 -11.46 -1.71
CA ARG A 51 12.76 -10.21 -2.17
C ARG A 51 12.94 -10.17 -3.68
N ARG A 52 13.27 -11.30 -4.31
CA ARG A 52 13.48 -11.40 -5.75
C ARG A 52 12.19 -11.22 -6.55
N VAL A 53 11.08 -11.76 -6.06
CA VAL A 53 9.76 -11.65 -6.71
C VAL A 53 8.88 -10.56 -6.09
N TYR A 54 9.49 -9.60 -5.38
CA TYR A 54 8.76 -8.52 -4.75
C TYR A 54 8.00 -7.73 -5.83
N SER A 55 6.68 -7.64 -5.68
CA SER A 55 5.84 -6.92 -6.64
C SER A 55 6.26 -5.46 -6.70
N ASP A 56 6.18 -4.84 -7.88
CA ASP A 56 6.39 -3.41 -8.04
C ASP A 56 5.46 -2.62 -7.09
N ARG A 57 6.06 -2.10 -6.02
CA ARG A 57 5.41 -1.19 -5.09
C ARG A 57 5.68 0.21 -5.60
N LEU A 58 4.65 0.85 -6.12
CA LEU A 58 4.72 2.24 -6.55
C LEU A 58 4.67 3.17 -5.34
N GLU A 59 5.38 4.29 -5.43
CA GLU A 59 5.34 5.36 -4.43
C GLU A 59 4.08 6.23 -4.60
N TYR A 60 3.72 7.00 -3.56
CA TYR A 60 2.49 7.81 -3.51
C TYR A 60 2.30 8.76 -4.71
N GLU A 61 3.38 9.31 -5.26
CA GLU A 61 3.39 10.22 -6.42
C GLU A 61 2.80 9.60 -7.72
N ARG A 62 2.72 8.27 -7.79
CA ARG A 62 2.12 7.54 -8.91
C ARG A 62 0.61 7.38 -8.79
N PHE A 63 0.02 7.80 -7.69
CA PHE A 63 -1.40 7.64 -7.41
C PHE A 63 -2.13 8.98 -7.53
N ILE A 64 -3.24 8.94 -8.26
CA ILE A 64 -4.19 10.04 -8.39
C ILE A 64 -5.41 9.69 -7.53
N VAL A 65 -5.59 10.44 -6.45
CA VAL A 65 -6.73 10.30 -5.53
C VAL A 65 -7.91 11.06 -6.11
N GLN A 66 -9.00 10.34 -6.33
CA GLN A 66 -10.32 10.90 -6.53
C GLN A 66 -11.05 10.89 -5.18
N GLN A 67 -11.72 12.01 -4.86
CA GLN A 67 -12.38 12.20 -3.57
C GLN A 67 -13.90 12.35 -3.71
N PRO A 68 -14.64 11.40 -4.32
CA PRO A 68 -16.09 11.51 -4.38
C PRO A 68 -16.66 11.37 -2.95
N ASN A 69 -17.13 12.49 -2.40
CA ASN A 69 -17.76 12.54 -1.06
C ASN A 69 -16.83 12.09 0.08
N SER A 70 -15.56 12.49 0.02
CA SER A 70 -14.62 12.29 1.13
C SER A 70 -14.28 13.60 1.81
N ASP A 71 -14.30 13.57 3.15
CA ASP A 71 -13.86 14.71 3.98
C ASP A 71 -12.38 14.60 4.34
N LEU A 72 -11.62 13.69 3.69
CA LEU A 72 -10.18 13.61 3.90
C LEU A 72 -9.54 14.95 3.50
N PRO A 73 -8.72 15.56 4.37
CA PRO A 73 -8.11 16.85 4.06
C PRO A 73 -7.21 16.78 2.82
N VAL A 74 -7.54 17.57 1.81
CA VAL A 74 -6.79 17.70 0.55
C VAL A 74 -5.30 17.95 0.81
N GLU A 75 -5.00 18.86 1.75
CA GLU A 75 -3.62 19.22 2.06
C GLU A 75 -2.85 18.07 2.73
N ALA A 76 -3.50 17.28 3.60
CA ALA A 76 -2.86 16.10 4.18
C ALA A 76 -2.56 15.03 3.11
N ILE A 77 -3.46 14.84 2.14
CA ILE A 77 -3.23 13.91 1.02
C ILE A 77 -2.05 14.37 0.16
N LYS A 78 -1.94 15.67 -0.13
CA LYS A 78 -0.80 16.23 -0.88
C LYS A 78 0.52 16.16 -0.10
N GLU A 79 0.51 16.43 1.20
CA GLU A 79 1.70 16.34 2.06
C GLU A 79 2.26 14.91 2.12
N LEU A 80 1.39 13.90 2.05
CA LEU A 80 1.78 12.50 1.91
C LEU A 80 2.40 12.18 0.53
N GLY A 81 2.24 13.05 -0.46
CA GLY A 81 2.81 12.89 -1.81
C GLY A 81 1.84 12.31 -2.85
N PHE A 82 0.57 12.10 -2.50
CA PHE A 82 -0.45 11.73 -3.48
C PHE A 82 -0.77 12.90 -4.40
N ARG A 83 -1.15 12.60 -5.65
CA ARG A 83 -1.74 13.57 -6.56
C ARG A 83 -3.25 13.55 -6.39
N ILE A 84 -3.93 14.69 -6.59
CA ILE A 84 -5.39 14.78 -6.47
C ILE A 84 -5.95 15.21 -7.82
N GLN A 85 -7.06 14.59 -8.22
CA GLN A 85 -7.86 15.02 -9.35
C GLN A 85 -9.03 15.85 -8.84
N ALA A 86 -9.03 17.14 -9.17
CA ALA A 86 -10.10 18.09 -8.86
C ALA A 86 -11.34 17.87 -9.75
#